data_AF-A0A366BU93-F1
#
_entry.id   AF-A0A366BU93-F1
#
_cell.length_a   1.000
_cell.length_b   1.000
_cell.length_c   1.000
_cell.angle_alpha   90.00
_cell.angle_beta   90.00
_cell.angle_gamma   90.00
#
_symmetry.space_group_name_H-M   'P 1'
#
loop_
_entity.id
_entity.type
_entity.pdbx_description
1 polymer ?
#
loop_
_entity_poly.entity_id
_entity_poly.type
_entity_poly.pdbx_seq_one_letter_code
_entity_poly.pdbx_strand_id
1 'polypeptide(L)' 'MDMIVLGLGMALVFEGLVFALAPSRLEQALELIRRIPVETRRAIGLGAVALGTAIVWLARSLWG' A
#
# COMPACT_ATOMS: atom_id res chain seq x y z
N MET A 1 -6.45 16.83 -11.23
CA MET A 1 -6.86 16.97 -9.83
C MET A 1 -7.73 15.79 -9.41
N ASP A 2 -8.70 15.38 -10.23
CA ASP A 2 -9.57 14.22 -9.97
C ASP A 2 -8.87 12.90 -9.65
N MET A 3 -7.79 12.54 -10.36
CA MET A 3 -7.06 11.30 -10.08
C MET A 3 -6.40 11.27 -8.69
N ILE A 4 -5.99 12.43 -8.16
CA ILE A 4 -5.39 12.51 -6.82
C ILE A 4 -6.48 12.27 -5.77
N VAL A 5 -7.64 12.91 -5.93
CA VAL A 5 -8.79 12.72 -5.03
C VAL A 5 -9.29 11.28 -5.10
N LEU A 6 -9.37 10.69 -6.29
CA LEU A 6 -9.76 9.29 -6.47
C LEU A 6 -8.73 8.34 -5.85
N GLY A 7 -7.44 8.58 -6.07
CA GLY A 7 -6.37 7.76 -5.49
C GLY A 7 -6.38 7.80 -3.96
N LEU A 8 -6.55 8.98 -3.37
CA LEU A 8 -6.71 9.15 -1.92
C LEU A 8 -7.99 8.48 -1.40
N GLY A 9 -9.11 8.65 -2.09
CA GLY A 9 -10.37 8.01 -1.73
C GLY A 9 -10.29 6.48 -1.75
N MET A 10 -9.65 5.92 -2.79
CA MET A 10 -9.39 4.48 -2.87
C MET A 10 -8.48 4.00 -1.74
N ALA A 11 -7.39 4.72 -1.44
CA ALA A 11 -6.50 4.37 -0.32
C ALA A 11 -7.27 4.33 1.01
N LEU A 12 -8.11 5.35 1.29
CA LEU A 12 -8.94 5.39 2.50
C LEU A 12 -9.96 4.25 2.57
N VAL A 13 -10.59 3.89 1.45
CA VAL A 13 -11.51 2.74 1.40
C VAL A 13 -10.77 1.45 1.73
N PHE A 14 -9.63 1.18 1.09
CA PHE A 14 -8.87 -0.04 1.35
C PHE A 14 -8.33 -0.09 2.78
N GLU A 15 -7.73 0.99 3.29
CA GLU A 15 -7.25 1.06 4.67
C GLU A 15 -8.40 0.87 5.66
N GLY A 16 -9.50 1.61 5.48
CA GLY A 16 -10.70 1.51 6.31
C GLY A 16 -11.33 0.12 6.32
N LEU A 17 -11.34 -0.59 5.18
CA LEU A 17 -11.80 -1.97 5.11
C LEU A 17 -10.94 -2.92 5.93
N VAL A 18 -9.61 -2.76 5.89
CA VAL A 18 -8.72 -3.57 6.72
C VAL A 18 -8.99 -3.33 8.20
N PHE A 19 -9.15 -2.08 8.61
CA PHE A 19 -9.49 -1.72 10.00
C PHE A 19 -10.88 -2.24 10.42
N ALA A 20 -11.89 -2.14 9.56
CA ALA A 20 -13.27 -2.50 9.89
C ALA A 20 -13.51 -4.02 9.87
N LEU A 21 -12.93 -4.74 8.91
CA LEU A 21 -13.22 -6.17 8.69
C LEU A 21 -12.22 -7.10 9.39
N ALA A 22 -10.99 -6.65 9.62
CA ALA A 22 -9.93 -7.52 10.14
C ALA A 22 -8.97 -6.82 11.13
N PRO A 23 -9.49 -6.16 12.19
CA PRO A 23 -8.66 -5.40 13.13
C PRO A 23 -7.60 -6.29 13.83
N SER A 24 -7.96 -7.50 14.24
CA SER A 24 -7.03 -8.43 14.91
C SER A 24 -5.92 -8.97 13.99
N ARG A 25 -6.19 -9.08 12.68
CA ARG A 25 -5.17 -9.47 11.68
C ARG A 25 -4.16 -8.35 11.47
N LEU A 26 -4.61 -7.09 11.54
CA LEU A 26 -3.74 -5.93 11.43
C LEU A 26 -2.73 -5.89 12.59
N GLU A 27 -3.18 -6.14 13.82
CA GLU A 27 -2.29 -6.20 14.99
C GLU A 27 -1.22 -7.29 14.84
N GLN A 28 -1.59 -8.48 14.40
CA GLN A 28 -0.65 -9.58 14.15
C GLN A 28 0.37 -9.23 13.05
N ALA A 29 -0.08 -8.60 11.97
CA ALA A 29 0.80 -8.15 10.89
C ALA A 29 1.79 -7.07 11.38
N LEU A 30 1.32 -6.12 12.19
CA LEU A 30 2.16 -5.09 12.79
C LEU A 30 3.19 -5.70 13.75
N GLU A 31 2.82 -6.70 14.54
CA GLU A 31 3.75 -7.40 15.41
C GLU A 31 4.85 -8.11 14.60
N LEU A 32 4.48 -8.75 13.49
CA LEU A 32 5.44 -9.36 12.56
C LEU A 32 6.39 -8.31 11.97
N ILE A 33 5.87 -7.18 11.51
CA ILE A 33 6.65 -6.08 10.94
C ILE A 33 7.59 -5.47 11.99
N ARG A 34 7.18 -5.39 13.26
CA ARG A 34 8.02 -4.87 14.36
C ARG A 34 9.25 -5.74 14.62
N ARG A 35 9.21 -7.03 14.26
CA ARG A 35 10.36 -7.94 14.39
C ARG A 35 11.38 -7.78 13.25
N ILE A 36 11.03 -7.05 12.18
CA ILE A 36 11.90 -6.84 11.02
C ILE A 36 12.86 -5.66 11.28
N PRO A 37 14.17 -5.79 10.97
CA PRO A 37 15.13 -4.69 11.02
C PRO A 37 14.68 -3.46 10.23
N VAL A 38 15.11 -2.27 10.65
CA VAL A 38 14.68 -1.00 10.04
C VAL A 38 15.12 -0.93 8.58
N GLU A 39 16.33 -1.39 8.27
CA GLU A 39 16.94 -1.40 6.94
C GLU A 39 16.10 -2.25 5.98
N THR A 40 15.72 -3.45 6.42
CA THR A 40 14.86 -4.36 5.64
C THR A 40 13.47 -3.78 5.45
N ARG A 41 12.88 -3.12 6.47
CA ARG A 41 11.60 -2.41 6.32
C ARG A 41 11.67 -1.30 5.28
N ARG A 42 12.77 -0.54 5.24
CA ARG A 42 13.00 0.48 4.22
C ARG A 42 13.13 -0.14 2.82
N ALA A 43 13.88 -1.24 2.69
CA ALA A 43 14.01 -1.93 1.41
C ALA A 43 12.66 -2.45 0.88
N ILE A 44 11.83 -3.04 1.76
CA ILE A 44 10.47 -3.47 1.41
C ILE A 44 9.63 -2.29 0.94
N GLY A 45 9.66 -1.17 1.67
CA GLY A 45 8.93 0.05 1.31
C GLY A 45 9.36 0.62 -0.04
N LEU A 46 10.67 0.69 -0.30
CA LEU A 46 11.20 1.14 -1.59
C LEU A 46 10.81 0.19 -2.73
N GLY A 47 10.83 -1.12 -2.50
CA GLY A 47 10.37 -2.11 -3.45
C GLY A 47 8.88 -1.97 -3.78
N ALA A 48 8.04 -1.75 -2.76
CA ALA A 48 6.61 -1.52 -2.94
C ALA A 48 6.33 -0.24 -3.74
N VAL A 49 7.06 0.85 -3.47
CA VAL A 49 6.96 2.09 -4.25
C VAL A 49 7.35 1.84 -5.71
N ALA A 50 8.51 1.21 -5.95
CA ALA A 50 8.98 0.93 -7.31
C ALA A 50 7.99 0.07 -8.10
N LEU A 51 7.46 -1.00 -7.50
CA LEU A 51 6.47 -1.87 -8.11
C LEU A 51 5.14 -1.13 -8.35
N GLY A 52 4.66 -0.37 -7.36
CA GLY A 52 3.43 0.42 -7.50
C GLY A 52 3.53 1.43 -8.63
N THR A 53 4.64 2.15 -8.73
CA THR A 53 4.91 3.08 -9.85
C THR A 53 4.97 2.33 -11.18
N ALA A 54 5.63 1.18 -11.25
CA ALA A 54 5.71 0.37 -12.47
C ALA A 54 4.32 -0.11 -12.93
N ILE A 55 3.47 -0.56 -12.00
CA ILE A 55 2.10 -0.99 -12.30
C ILE A 55 1.27 0.19 -12.82
N VAL A 56 1.33 1.35 -12.15
CA VAL A 56 0.61 2.55 -12.61
C VAL A 56 1.08 2.98 -13.99
N TRP A 57 2.38 2.93 -14.24
CA TRP A 57 2.96 3.25 -15.54
C TRP A 57 2.49 2.28 -16.62
N LEU A 58 2.53 0.97 -16.35
CA LEU A 58 2.04 -0.05 -17.28
C LEU A 58 0.55 0.10 -17.56
N ALA A 59 -0.28 0.28 -16.53
CA ALA A 59 -1.71 0.49 -16.69
C ALA A 59 -1.99 1.72 -17.56
N ARG A 60 -1.23 2.81 -17.37
CA ARG A 60 -1.34 4.00 -18.20
C ARG A 60 -0.84 3.77 -19.63
N SER A 61 0.18 2.94 -19.84
CA SER A 61 0.71 2.63 -21.18
C SER A 61 -0.17 1.68 -22.00
N LEU A 62 -0.94 0.80 -21.34
CA LEU A 62 -1.79 -0.19 -21.99
C LEU A 62 -3.20 0.34 -22.29
N TRP A 63 -3.70 1.28 -21.48
CA TRP A 63 -5.05 1.83 -21.59
C TRP A 63 -5.11 3.33 -21.92
N GLY A 64 -3.97 4.01 -21.97
CA GLY A 64 -3.85 5.42 -22.34
C GLY A 64 -3.40 5.60 -23.78
#